data_AF-A0A9X6AGD6-F1
#
_entry.id   AF-A0A9X6AGD6-F1
#
_cell.length_a   1.000
_cell.length_b   1.000
_cell.length_c   1.000
_cell.angle_alpha   90.00
_cell.angle_beta   90.00
_cell.angle_gamma   90.00
#
_symmetry.space_group_name_H-M   'P 1'
#
loop_
_entity.id
_entity.type
_entity.pdbx_description
1 polymer ?
#
loop_
_entity_poly.entity_id
_entity_poly.type
_entity_poly.pdbx_seq_one_letter_code
_entity_poly.pdbx_strand_id
1 'polypeptide(L)'
;MGHARSASAVPTLVRVTAIASLTPLEELDADPFLVDSRSQYAMCARWAAERGYVVTRELLVRGLRPDHRTLWADVEAGRVDLFVAPS
;
A
#
# COMPACT_ATOMS: atom_id res chain seq x y z
N MET A 1 -12.08 45.29 -0.34
CA MET A 1 -12.60 44.21 0.54
C MET A 1 -12.85 42.99 -0.33
N GLY A 2 -12.22 41.87 0.00
CA GLY A 2 -12.28 40.63 -0.78
C GLY A 2 -11.22 39.69 -0.23
N HIS A 3 -11.51 39.07 0.91
CA HIS A 3 -10.59 38.14 1.57
C HIS A 3 -10.43 36.91 0.69
N ALA A 4 -9.24 36.77 0.08
CA ALA A 4 -8.77 35.49 -0.42
C ALA A 4 -8.74 34.54 0.78
N ARG A 5 -9.70 33.63 0.83
CA ARG A 5 -9.67 32.51 1.77
C ARG A 5 -8.45 31.69 1.41
N SER A 6 -7.38 31.81 2.20
CA SER A 6 -6.37 30.76 2.23
C SER A 6 -7.09 29.47 2.56
N ALA A 7 -7.27 28.61 1.56
CA ALA A 7 -7.47 27.21 1.83
C ALA A 7 -6.22 26.79 2.59
N SER A 8 -6.35 26.65 3.91
CA SER A 8 -5.40 25.90 4.70
C SER A 8 -5.26 24.58 3.98
N ALA A 9 -4.13 24.39 3.28
CA ALA A 9 -3.76 23.09 2.78
C ALA A 9 -3.48 22.28 4.05
N VAL A 10 -4.53 21.68 4.59
CA VAL A 10 -4.38 20.55 5.50
C VAL A 10 -3.43 19.63 4.76
N PRO A 11 -2.23 19.32 5.28
CA PRO A 11 -1.34 18.40 4.60
C PRO A 11 -2.16 17.13 4.39
N THR A 12 -2.51 16.85 3.14
CA THR A 12 -3.32 15.69 2.80
C THR A 12 -2.48 14.49 3.13
N LEU A 13 -2.84 13.85 4.24
CA LEU A 13 -2.22 12.63 4.69
C LEU A 13 -2.36 11.60 3.59
N VAL A 14 -1.24 11.23 2.97
CA VAL A 14 -1.23 10.27 1.86
C VAL A 14 -1.47 8.87 2.42
N ARG A 15 -2.49 8.19 1.90
CA ARG A 15 -2.93 6.87 2.33
C ARG A 15 -2.34 5.79 1.44
N VAL A 16 -1.66 4.86 2.07
CA VAL A 16 -0.86 3.83 1.42
C VAL A 16 -1.50 2.47 1.64
N THR A 17 -1.53 1.66 0.60
CA THR A 17 -1.78 0.21 0.74
C THR A 17 -0.47 -0.55 0.59
N ALA A 18 -0.10 -1.29 1.63
CA ALA A 18 1.05 -2.20 1.60
C ALA A 18 0.64 -3.51 0.89
N ILE A 19 1.35 -3.85 -0.18
CA ILE A 19 1.21 -5.12 -0.89
C ILE A 19 2.30 -6.05 -0.36
N ALA A 20 1.89 -7.16 0.25
CA ALA A 20 2.78 -8.19 0.75
C ALA A 20 2.46 -9.54 0.08
N SER A 21 3.44 -10.45 0.15
CA SER A 21 3.39 -11.81 -0.41
C SER A 21 3.24 -11.88 -1.93
N LEU A 22 4.01 -11.09 -2.70
CA LEU A 22 4.06 -11.19 -4.17
C LEU A 22 4.67 -12.51 -4.70
N THR A 23 5.16 -13.38 -3.81
CA THR A 23 5.82 -14.63 -4.18
C THR A 23 4.81 -15.64 -4.78
N PRO A 24 5.07 -16.16 -5.99
CA PRO A 24 4.29 -17.26 -6.58
C PRO A 24 4.25 -18.48 -5.66
N LEU A 25 3.11 -19.18 -5.61
CA LEU A 25 2.93 -20.37 -4.76
C LEU A 25 3.92 -21.48 -5.13
N GLU A 26 4.30 -21.59 -6.40
CA GLU A 26 5.24 -22.58 -6.92
C GLU A 26 6.67 -22.38 -6.39
N GLU A 27 7.03 -21.15 -6.02
CA GLU A 27 8.34 -20.82 -5.46
C GLU A 27 8.42 -21.09 -3.94
N LEU A 28 7.27 -21.27 -3.27
CA LEU A 28 7.20 -21.59 -1.84
C LEU A 28 7.56 -23.04 -1.51
N ASP A 29 7.36 -23.95 -2.47
CA ASP A 29 7.81 -25.34 -2.35
C ASP A 29 9.34 -25.43 -2.38
N ALA A 30 10.02 -24.44 -2.98
CA ALA A 30 11.48 -24.36 -3.04
C ALA A 30 12.10 -23.60 -1.85
N ASP A 31 11.45 -22.53 -1.37
CA ASP A 31 11.89 -21.78 -0.19
C ASP A 31 10.70 -21.29 0.66
N PRO A 32 10.38 -22.00 1.76
CA PRO A 32 9.24 -21.68 2.63
C PRO A 32 9.37 -20.34 3.37
N PHE A 33 10.57 -19.74 3.42
CA PHE A 33 10.82 -18.47 4.10
C PHE A 33 10.51 -17.24 3.23
N LEU A 34 10.19 -17.42 1.95
CA LEU A 34 9.79 -16.35 1.01
C LEU A 34 8.42 -15.70 1.34
N VAL A 35 7.80 -16.06 2.48
CA VAL A 35 6.46 -15.59 2.90
C VAL A 35 6.49 -14.85 4.23
N ASP A 36 7.53 -14.09 4.56
CA ASP A 36 7.44 -13.19 5.71
C ASP A 36 6.64 -11.92 5.37
N SER A 37 5.32 -12.09 5.24
CA SER A 37 4.39 -10.98 4.99
C SER A 37 4.49 -9.91 6.09
N ARG A 38 4.86 -10.31 7.32
CA ARG A 38 4.99 -9.41 8.45
C ARG A 38 6.22 -8.51 8.31
N SER A 39 7.37 -9.05 7.91
CA SER A 39 8.55 -8.22 7.63
C SER A 39 8.37 -7.34 6.39
N GLN A 40 7.72 -7.86 5.35
CA GLN A 40 7.38 -7.08 4.16
C GLN A 40 6.45 -5.91 4.48
N TYR A 41 5.42 -6.14 5.28
CA TYR A 41 4.57 -5.09 5.81
C TYR A 41 5.37 -4.08 6.64
N ALA A 42 6.25 -4.56 7.54
CA ALA A 42 7.08 -3.68 8.37
C ALA A 42 8.01 -2.78 7.53
N MET A 43 8.58 -3.28 6.43
CA MET A 43 9.35 -2.49 5.48
C MET A 43 8.50 -1.39 4.85
N CYS A 44 7.30 -1.74 4.36
CA CYS A 44 6.36 -0.78 3.77
C CYS A 44 5.91 0.28 4.79
N ALA A 45 5.57 -0.14 6.00
CA ALA A 45 5.12 0.74 7.08
C ALA A 45 6.22 1.73 7.49
N ARG A 46 7.47 1.26 7.58
CA ARG A 46 8.62 2.12 7.85
C ARG A 46 8.83 3.14 6.72
N TRP A 47 8.83 2.70 5.47
CA TRP A 47 8.99 3.58 4.31
C TRP A 47 7.92 4.68 4.25
N ALA A 48 6.67 4.32 4.59
CA ALA A 48 5.54 5.25 4.65
C ALA A 48 5.70 6.26 5.80
N ALA A 49 6.07 5.79 7.00
CA ALA A 49 6.28 6.63 8.17
C ALA A 49 7.39 7.67 7.94
N GLU A 50 8.50 7.27 7.31
CA GLU A 50 9.61 8.16 6.93
C GLU A 50 9.16 9.32 6.01
N ARG A 51 8.02 9.19 5.32
CA ARG A 51 7.46 10.19 4.39
C ARG A 51 6.23 10.92 4.94
N GLY A 52 5.83 10.63 6.18
CA GLY A 52 4.61 11.17 6.78
C GLY A 52 3.34 10.59 6.15
N TYR A 53 3.41 9.42 5.54
CA TYR A 53 2.28 8.71 4.95
C TYR A 53 1.69 7.72 5.96
N VAL A 54 0.42 7.35 5.77
CA VAL A 54 -0.26 6.38 6.64
C VAL A 54 -0.64 5.16 5.84
N VAL A 55 -0.21 3.99 6.32
CA VAL A 55 -0.70 2.72 5.80
C VAL A 55 -2.11 2.50 6.31
N THR A 56 -3.09 2.47 5.39
CA THR A 56 -4.51 2.29 5.72
C THR A 56 -4.98 0.86 5.50
N ARG A 57 -4.20 0.06 4.75
CA ARG A 57 -4.54 -1.31 4.39
C ARG A 57 -3.30 -2.16 4.09
N GLU A 58 -3.40 -3.45 4.39
CA GLU A 58 -2.50 -4.48 3.90
C GLU A 58 -3.26 -5.36 2.88
N LEU A 59 -2.65 -5.63 1.74
CA LEU A 59 -3.12 -6.56 0.72
C LEU A 59 -2.15 -7.74 0.63
N LEU A 60 -2.64 -8.93 0.97
CA LEU A 60 -1.93 -10.19 0.74
C LEU A 60 -2.31 -10.71 -0.64
N VAL A 61 -1.38 -10.63 -1.58
CA VAL A 61 -1.63 -10.93 -3.00
C VAL A 61 -1.01 -12.27 -3.37
N ARG A 62 -1.74 -13.38 -3.13
CA ARG A 62 -1.31 -14.71 -3.59
C ARG A 62 -1.99 -15.07 -4.92
N GLY A 63 -1.23 -15.04 -6.01
CA GLY A 63 -1.71 -15.45 -7.34
C GLY A 63 -2.80 -14.55 -7.94
N LEU A 64 -2.99 -13.33 -7.42
CA LEU A 64 -3.93 -12.38 -8.00
C LEU A 64 -3.30 -11.75 -9.24
N ARG A 65 -4.07 -11.68 -10.34
CA ARG A 65 -3.62 -10.95 -11.51
C ARG A 65 -3.55 -9.44 -11.24
N PRO A 66 -2.58 -8.71 -11.83
CA PRO A 66 -2.48 -7.25 -11.69
C PRO A 66 -3.71 -6.47 -12.18
N ASP A 67 -4.47 -7.04 -13.13
CA ASP A 67 -5.71 -6.47 -13.68
C ASP A 67 -6.97 -6.77 -12.83
N HIS A 68 -6.80 -7.44 -11.69
CA HIS A 68 -7.91 -7.84 -10.85
C HIS A 68 -8.56 -6.63 -10.16
N ARG A 69 -9.84 -6.37 -10.46
CA ARG A 69 -10.60 -5.19 -10.00
C ARG A 69 -10.54 -4.90 -8.49
N THR A 70 -10.40 -5.94 -7.66
CA THR A 70 -10.33 -5.79 -6.19
C THR A 70 -9.09 -5.00 -5.76
N LEU A 71 -8.01 -5.04 -6.54
CA LEU A 71 -6.83 -4.20 -6.31
C LEU A 71 -7.18 -2.71 -6.43
N TRP A 72 -7.98 -2.38 -7.45
CA TRP A 72 -8.30 -1.00 -7.85
C TRP A 72 -9.53 -0.40 -7.13
N ALA A 73 -10.40 -1.24 -6.55
CA ALA A 73 -11.64 -0.80 -5.93
C ALA A 73 -11.45 0.25 -4.82
N ASP A 74 -10.35 0.19 -4.08
CA ASP A 74 -10.05 1.18 -3.03
C ASP A 74 -9.50 2.50 -3.60
N VAL A 75 -8.82 2.45 -4.74
CA VAL A 75 -8.39 3.66 -5.46
C VAL A 75 -9.61 4.37 -6.02
N GLU A 76 -10.52 3.63 -6.67
CA GLU A 76 -11.76 4.21 -7.20
C GLU A 76 -12.68 4.76 -6.11
N ALA A 77 -12.69 4.14 -4.95
CA ALA A 77 -13.42 4.66 -3.78
C ALA A 77 -12.69 5.83 -3.08
N GLY A 78 -11.54 6.27 -3.61
CA GLY A 78 -10.72 7.32 -3.03
C GLY A 78 -10.30 7.00 -1.60
N ARG A 79 -10.02 5.73 -1.28
CA ARG A 79 -9.57 5.23 0.03
C ARG A 79 -8.05 5.04 0.10
N VAL A 80 -7.38 4.98 -1.04
CA VAL A 80 -5.95 4.74 -1.20
C VAL A 80 -5.42 5.69 -2.25
N ASP A 81 -4.27 6.30 -1.95
CA ASP A 81 -3.61 7.26 -2.83
C ASP A 81 -2.40 6.64 -3.56
N LEU A 82 -1.77 5.59 -2.99
CA LEU A 82 -0.73 4.80 -3.65
C LEU A 82 -0.60 3.37 -3.10
N PHE A 83 0.00 2.50 -3.92
CA PHE A 83 0.44 1.15 -3.53
C PHE A 83 1.94 1.11 -3.31
N VAL A 84 2.38 0.39 -2.28
CA VAL A 84 3.79 0.10 -2.01
C VAL A 84 3.99 -1.41 -1.90
N ALA A 85 5.09 -1.91 -2.46
CA ALA A 85 5.49 -3.31 -2.37
C ALA A 85 6.95 -3.40 -1.90
N PRO A 86 7.32 -4.46 -1.16
CA PRO A 86 8.71 -4.71 -0.77
C PRO A 86 9.56 -5.05 -2.00
N SER A 87 10.83 -4.62 -1.98
CA SER A 87 11.85 -4.85 -3.01
C SER A 87 13.12 -5.43 -2.41
#